data_AF-A0A388NQH8-F1
#
_entry.id   AF-A0A388NQH8-F1
#
_cell.length_a   1.000
_cell.length_b   1.000
_cell.length_c   1.000
_cell.angle_alpha   90.00
_cell.angle_beta   90.00
_cell.angle_gamma   90.00
#
_symmetry.space_group_name_H-M   'P 1'
#
loop_
_entity.id
_entity.type
_entity.pdbx_description
1 polymer ?
#
loop_
_entity_poly.entity_id
_entity_poly.type
_entity_poly.pdbx_seq_one_letter_code
_entity_poly.pdbx_strand_id
1 'polypeptide(L)'
;MVRISFTDISAAGSLLDFNGLTNYRDLFANPDLYPVASRTLLWVFGIVFFTVLLSLPLAQLINQNFPGRKYVRWALIVPWAASVVMTSMIWSWILDAYSGELNLTLTQLSLISEPVDWINNPGSSFYVLMWVAVFVSIPFTTFVLLAGLQSIPADIVEAASVDGASPWKSIGR
;
A
#
# COMPACT_ATOMS: atom_id res chain seq x y z
N MET A 1 2.94 -3.28 28.48
CA MET A 1 3.00 -4.11 27.26
C MET A 1 3.64 -5.46 27.54
N VAL A 2 4.94 -5.55 27.86
CA VAL A 2 5.61 -6.84 28.11
C VAL A 2 4.98 -7.64 29.25
N ARG A 3 4.71 -7.04 30.42
CA ARG A 3 4.06 -7.76 31.54
C ARG A 3 2.69 -8.36 31.18
N ILE A 4 1.96 -7.71 30.28
CA ILE A 4 0.61 -8.11 29.88
C ILE A 4 0.65 -9.38 29.02
N SER A 5 1.70 -9.59 28.21
CA SER A 5 1.80 -10.80 27.39
C SER A 5 2.04 -12.09 28.20
N PHE A 6 2.42 -11.98 29.47
CA PHE A 6 2.57 -13.11 30.41
C PHE A 6 1.43 -13.18 31.43
N THR A 7 0.37 -12.40 31.25
CA THR A 7 -0.80 -12.37 32.13
C THR A 7 -1.99 -12.89 31.34
N ASP A 8 -2.87 -13.65 32.00
CA ASP A 8 -4.15 -14.02 31.41
C ASP A 8 -5.11 -12.82 31.45
N ILE A 9 -5.92 -12.63 30.41
CA ILE A 9 -6.85 -11.51 30.30
C ILE A 9 -8.19 -12.07 29.87
N SER A 10 -9.23 -11.80 30.66
CA SER A 10 -10.57 -12.21 30.29
C SER A 10 -11.06 -11.48 29.05
N ALA A 11 -12.07 -12.02 28.36
CA ALA A 11 -12.73 -11.35 27.25
C ALA A 11 -13.33 -9.97 27.64
N ALA A 12 -13.58 -9.73 28.94
CA ALA A 12 -14.04 -8.45 29.47
C ALA A 12 -12.90 -7.44 29.74
N GLY A 13 -11.64 -7.80 29.45
CA GLY A 13 -10.47 -6.95 29.65
C GLY A 13 -9.97 -6.91 31.10
N SER A 14 -10.47 -7.78 31.98
CA SER A 14 -9.95 -7.88 33.35
C SER A 14 -8.64 -8.67 33.35
N LEU A 15 -7.61 -8.11 33.98
CA LEU A 15 -6.34 -8.80 34.21
C LEU A 15 -6.57 -9.93 35.22
N LEU A 16 -6.31 -11.15 34.79
CA LEU A 16 -6.25 -12.34 35.64
C LEU A 16 -4.81 -12.54 36.14
N ASP A 17 -4.51 -13.73 36.62
CA ASP A 17 -3.20 -14.07 37.18
C ASP A 17 -2.11 -14.19 36.09
N PHE A 18 -0.86 -14.16 36.55
CA PHE A 18 0.32 -14.38 35.72
C PHE A 18 0.32 -15.83 35.20
N ASN A 19 0.25 -15.99 33.87
CA ASN A 19 0.18 -17.30 33.20
C ASN A 19 1.49 -17.70 32.49
N GLY A 20 2.57 -16.92 32.67
CA GLY A 20 3.89 -17.21 32.12
C GLY A 20 3.89 -17.25 30.59
N LEU A 21 4.33 -18.36 30.00
CA LEU A 21 4.46 -18.52 28.54
C LEU A 21 3.23 -19.14 27.85
N THR A 22 2.13 -19.35 28.58
CA THR A 22 0.94 -20.04 28.07
C THR A 22 0.37 -19.35 26.83
N ASN A 23 0.24 -18.02 26.85
CA ASN A 23 -0.21 -17.23 25.69
C ASN A 23 0.61 -17.48 24.42
N TYR A 24 1.93 -17.65 24.54
CA TYR A 24 2.79 -17.92 23.40
C TYR A 24 2.65 -19.36 22.91
N ARG A 25 2.56 -20.33 23.84
CA ARG A 25 2.34 -21.74 23.48
C ARG A 25 1.02 -21.92 22.73
N ASP A 26 -0.04 -21.26 23.21
CA ASP A 26 -1.37 -21.30 22.58
C ASP A 26 -1.34 -20.63 21.20
N LEU A 27 -0.61 -19.52 21.07
CA LEU A 27 -0.41 -18.85 19.78
C LEU A 27 0.30 -19.77 18.77
N PHE A 28 1.38 -20.44 19.15
CA PHE A 28 2.12 -21.34 18.25
C PHE A 28 1.39 -22.66 18.00
N ALA A 29 0.48 -23.07 18.88
CA ALA A 29 -0.40 -24.21 18.66
C ALA A 29 -1.60 -23.87 17.76
N ASN A 30 -1.86 -22.59 17.51
CA ASN A 30 -2.99 -22.15 16.69
C ASN A 30 -2.74 -22.47 15.19
N PRO A 31 -3.59 -23.27 14.55
CA PRO A 31 -3.42 -23.64 13.13
C PRO A 31 -3.52 -22.43 12.18
N ASP A 32 -4.17 -21.34 12.59
CA ASP A 32 -4.34 -20.13 11.77
C ASP A 32 -3.11 -19.21 11.77
N LEU A 33 -2.17 -19.40 12.70
CA LEU A 33 -1.01 -18.51 12.84
C LEU A 33 -0.20 -18.42 11.54
N TYR A 34 0.18 -19.56 10.97
CA TYR A 34 1.05 -19.61 9.80
C TYR A 34 0.35 -19.12 8.51
N PRO A 35 -0.91 -19.50 8.22
CA PRO A 35 -1.66 -18.92 7.11
C PRO A 35 -1.85 -17.41 7.23
N VAL A 36 -2.16 -16.89 8.42
CA VAL A 36 -2.34 -15.45 8.62
C VAL A 36 -1.00 -14.72 8.47
N ALA A 37 0.07 -15.22 9.10
CA ALA A 37 1.40 -14.62 9.00
C ALA A 37 1.92 -14.57 7.55
N SER A 38 1.78 -15.66 6.80
CA SER A 38 2.18 -15.71 5.38
C SER A 38 1.37 -14.75 4.51
N ARG A 39 0.05 -14.64 4.72
CA ARG A 39 -0.80 -13.65 4.04
C ARG A 39 -0.40 -12.23 4.39
N THR A 40 -0.08 -11.94 5.66
CA THR A 40 0.40 -10.62 6.09
C THR A 40 1.75 -10.28 5.46
N LEU A 41 2.68 -11.24 5.38
CA LEU A 41 3.95 -11.03 4.70
C LEU A 41 3.73 -10.72 3.22
N LEU A 42 2.92 -11.53 2.52
CA LEU A 42 2.60 -11.31 1.12
C LEU A 42 1.89 -9.96 0.91
N TRP A 43 0.99 -9.58 1.81
CA TRP A 43 0.32 -8.28 1.84
C TRP A 43 1.32 -7.13 1.93
N VAL A 44 2.22 -7.15 2.92
CA VAL A 44 3.23 -6.09 3.11
C VAL A 44 4.20 -6.03 1.93
N PHE A 45 4.78 -7.16 1.52
CA PHE A 45 5.72 -7.20 0.41
C PHE A 45 5.07 -6.77 -0.90
N GLY A 46 3.86 -7.24 -1.20
CA GLY A 46 3.12 -6.86 -2.39
C GLY A 46 2.85 -5.35 -2.43
N ILE A 47 2.33 -4.78 -1.35
CA ILE A 47 2.05 -3.35 -1.28
C ILE A 47 3.32 -2.54 -1.46
N VAL A 48 4.38 -2.83 -0.70
CA VAL A 48 5.65 -2.09 -0.80
C VAL A 48 6.23 -2.20 -2.21
N PHE A 49 6.30 -3.41 -2.75
CA PHE A 49 6.87 -3.66 -4.08
C PHE A 49 6.13 -2.87 -5.16
N PHE A 50 4.80 -3.04 -5.27
CA PHE A 50 4.02 -2.35 -6.30
C PHE A 50 3.97 -0.83 -6.08
N THR A 51 3.91 -0.38 -4.83
CA THR A 51 3.92 1.06 -4.53
C THR A 51 5.23 1.70 -4.97
N VAL A 52 6.38 1.10 -4.66
CA VAL A 52 7.70 1.61 -5.10
C VAL A 52 7.83 1.52 -6.62
N LEU A 53 7.41 0.41 -7.22
CA LEU A 53 7.45 0.20 -8.66
C LEU A 53 6.69 1.29 -9.44
N LEU A 54 5.52 1.70 -8.94
CA LEU A 54 4.71 2.76 -9.55
C LEU A 54 5.17 4.17 -9.16
N SER A 55 5.62 4.35 -7.92
CA SER A 55 5.99 5.67 -7.40
C SER A 55 7.33 6.17 -7.93
N LEU A 56 8.29 5.28 -8.20
CA LEU A 56 9.62 5.67 -8.68
C LEU A 56 9.57 6.36 -10.06
N PRO A 57 8.90 5.81 -11.10
CA PRO A 57 8.73 6.50 -12.37
C PRO A 57 7.97 7.82 -12.23
N LEU A 58 6.93 7.86 -11.37
CA LEU A 58 6.18 9.10 -11.10
C LEU A 58 7.08 10.16 -10.46
N ALA A 59 7.89 9.79 -9.47
CA ALA A 59 8.82 10.69 -8.81
C ALA A 59 9.83 11.26 -9.81
N GLN A 60 10.38 10.42 -10.69
CA GLN A 60 11.28 10.85 -11.75
C GLN A 60 10.61 11.81 -12.74
N LEU A 61 9.41 11.48 -13.21
CA LEU A 61 8.64 12.35 -14.10
C LEU A 61 8.44 13.73 -13.47
N ILE A 62 8.05 13.78 -12.20
CA ILE A 62 7.79 15.01 -11.44
C ILE A 62 9.08 15.76 -11.08
N ASN A 63 10.22 15.07 -11.07
CA ASN A 63 11.53 15.66 -10.85
C ASN A 63 12.02 16.43 -12.08
N GLN A 64 11.57 16.05 -13.28
CA GLN A 64 11.92 16.77 -14.51
C GLN A 64 11.28 18.17 -14.58
N ASN A 65 11.92 19.06 -15.32
CA ASN A 65 11.41 20.40 -15.59
C ASN A 65 10.51 20.38 -16.84
N PHE A 66 9.19 20.36 -16.64
CA PHE A 66 8.20 20.45 -17.72
C PHE A 66 7.06 21.43 -17.38
N PRO A 67 6.42 22.05 -18.39
CA PRO A 67 5.30 22.96 -18.17
C PRO A 67 4.12 22.22 -17.55
N GLY A 68 3.61 22.72 -16.42
CA GLY A 68 2.47 22.13 -15.71
C GLY A 68 2.82 21.20 -14.53
N ARG A 69 4.11 21.01 -14.19
CA ARG A 69 4.52 20.14 -13.06
C ARG A 69 3.79 20.41 -11.74
N LYS A 70 3.45 21.68 -11.48
CA LYS A 70 2.73 22.10 -10.27
C LYS A 70 1.34 21.48 -10.19
N TYR A 71 0.64 21.38 -11.30
CA TYR A 71 -0.71 20.81 -11.36
C TYR A 71 -0.67 19.30 -11.19
N VAL A 72 0.34 18.63 -11.77
CA VAL A 72 0.56 17.19 -11.58
C VAL A 72 0.83 16.87 -10.11
N ARG A 73 1.69 17.65 -9.44
CA ARG A 73 1.95 17.50 -8.00
C ARG A 73 0.68 17.68 -7.16
N TRP A 74 -0.16 18.65 -7.51
CA TRP A 74 -1.43 18.86 -6.83
C TRP A 74 -2.43 17.73 -7.05
N ALA A 75 -2.58 17.26 -8.29
CA ALA A 75 -3.47 16.15 -8.61
C ALA A 75 -3.08 14.87 -7.85
N LEU A 76 -1.78 14.65 -7.61
CA LEU A 76 -1.30 13.51 -6.83
C LEU A 76 -1.51 13.67 -5.33
N ILE A 77 -1.30 14.86 -4.76
CA ILE A 77 -1.38 15.05 -3.30
C ILE A 77 -2.82 15.16 -2.80
N VAL A 78 -3.75 15.66 -3.63
CA VAL A 78 -5.15 15.88 -3.23
C VAL A 78 -5.83 14.60 -2.74
N PRO A 79 -5.76 13.45 -3.43
CA PRO A 79 -6.32 12.19 -2.93
C PRO A 79 -5.72 11.75 -1.59
N TRP A 80 -4.44 12.02 -1.36
CA TRP A 80 -3.74 11.65 -0.13
C TRP A 80 -4.03 12.58 1.05
N ALA A 81 -4.41 13.82 0.79
CA ALA A 81 -4.81 14.77 1.81
C ALA A 81 -6.16 14.43 2.47
N ALA A 82 -6.95 13.54 1.86
CA ALA A 82 -8.21 13.06 2.42
C ALA A 82 -7.97 12.16 3.65
N SER A 83 -8.91 12.18 4.61
CA SER A 83 -8.81 11.32 5.79
C SER A 83 -8.95 9.85 5.41
N VAL A 84 -8.34 8.96 6.20
CA VAL A 84 -8.43 7.51 6.00
C VAL A 84 -9.89 7.05 5.96
N VAL A 85 -10.74 7.63 6.81
CA VAL A 85 -12.17 7.32 6.85
C VAL A 85 -12.85 7.71 5.53
N MET A 86 -12.64 8.93 5.04
CA MET A 86 -13.23 9.36 3.77
C MET A 86 -12.77 8.50 2.60
N THR A 87 -11.47 8.21 2.53
CA THR A 87 -10.90 7.35 1.49
C THR A 87 -11.48 5.94 1.56
N SER A 88 -11.68 5.38 2.76
CA SER A 88 -12.33 4.08 2.91
C SER A 88 -13.78 4.07 2.42
N MET A 89 -14.56 5.12 2.72
CA MET A 89 -15.95 5.23 2.25
C MET A 89 -16.05 5.30 0.72
N ILE A 90 -15.17 6.08 0.08
CA ILE A 90 -15.12 6.18 -1.39
C ILE A 90 -14.81 4.82 -2.01
N TRP A 91 -13.80 4.10 -1.49
CA TRP A 91 -13.47 2.78 -1.98
C TRP A 91 -14.57 1.74 -1.73
N SER A 92 -15.21 1.75 -0.55
CA SER A 92 -16.35 0.89 -0.27
C SER A 92 -17.50 1.13 -1.25
N TRP A 93 -17.75 2.38 -1.64
CA TRP A 93 -18.77 2.69 -2.65
C TRP A 93 -18.35 2.25 -4.06
N ILE A 94 -17.10 2.50 -4.48
CA ILE A 94 -16.58 2.05 -5.78
C ILE A 94 -16.65 0.53 -5.93
N LEU A 95 -16.35 -0.19 -4.84
CA LEU A 95 -16.29 -1.65 -4.78
C LEU A 95 -17.62 -2.30 -4.42
N ASP A 96 -18.70 -1.52 -4.28
CA ASP A 96 -20.02 -2.04 -3.95
C ASP A 96 -20.50 -3.05 -5.02
N ALA A 97 -21.07 -4.15 -4.55
CA ALA A 97 -21.45 -5.27 -5.43
C ALA A 97 -22.59 -4.91 -6.40
N TYR A 98 -23.51 -4.03 -5.99
CA TYR A 98 -24.75 -3.77 -6.73
C TYR A 98 -24.73 -2.43 -7.48
N SER A 99 -24.16 -1.41 -6.86
CA SER A 99 -24.18 -0.01 -7.32
C SER A 99 -22.78 0.58 -7.50
N GLY A 100 -21.74 -0.24 -7.37
CA GLY A 100 -20.36 0.21 -7.48
C GLY A 100 -19.93 0.51 -8.92
N GLU A 101 -19.25 1.64 -9.08
CA GLU A 101 -18.72 2.09 -10.38
C GLU A 101 -17.73 1.10 -11.00
N LEU A 102 -17.00 0.32 -10.19
CA LEU A 102 -16.07 -0.69 -10.70
C LEU A 102 -16.82 -1.79 -11.47
N ASN A 103 -17.86 -2.37 -10.88
CA ASN A 103 -18.67 -3.40 -11.54
C ASN A 103 -19.35 -2.85 -12.78
N LEU A 104 -19.95 -1.66 -12.68
CA LEU A 104 -20.61 -0.99 -13.80
C LEU A 104 -19.66 -0.80 -14.99
N THR A 105 -18.45 -0.30 -14.73
CA THR A 105 -17.42 -0.10 -15.77
C THR A 105 -16.96 -1.43 -16.38
N LEU A 106 -16.69 -2.44 -15.56
CA LEU A 106 -16.22 -3.75 -16.04
C LEU A 106 -17.28 -4.49 -16.86
N THR A 107 -18.56 -4.38 -16.50
CA THR A 107 -19.68 -4.95 -17.27
C THR A 107 -19.84 -4.22 -18.60
N GLN A 108 -19.76 -2.88 -18.62
CA GLN A 108 -19.82 -2.10 -19.87
C GLN A 108 -18.68 -2.43 -20.83
N LEU A 109 -17.49 -2.69 -20.31
CA LEU A 109 -16.33 -3.13 -21.10
C LEU A 109 -16.38 -4.61 -21.50
N SER A 110 -17.47 -5.34 -21.16
CA SER A 110 -17.62 -6.78 -21.40
C SER A 110 -16.50 -7.63 -20.78
N LEU A 111 -15.86 -7.14 -19.71
CA LEU A 111 -14.81 -7.87 -18.98
C LEU A 111 -15.38 -8.84 -17.94
N ILE A 112 -16.59 -8.56 -17.44
CA ILE A 112 -17.33 -9.44 -16.55
C ILE A 112 -18.77 -9.58 -17.05
N SER A 113 -19.34 -10.77 -16.90
CA SER A 113 -20.73 -11.05 -17.28
C SER A 113 -21.72 -10.73 -16.16
N GLU A 114 -21.27 -10.79 -14.90
CA GLU A 114 -22.09 -10.57 -13.71
C GLU A 114 -21.32 -9.71 -12.70
N PRO A 115 -22.02 -8.89 -11.87
CA PRO A 115 -21.37 -8.11 -10.82
C PRO A 115 -20.64 -9.00 -9.81
N VAL A 116 -19.46 -8.59 -9.38
CA VAL A 116 -18.65 -9.31 -8.40
C VAL A 116 -18.71 -8.60 -7.05
N ASP A 117 -18.91 -9.36 -5.98
CA ASP A 117 -18.74 -8.85 -4.62
C ASP A 117 -17.25 -8.84 -4.26
N TRP A 118 -16.60 -7.70 -4.47
CA TRP A 118 -15.16 -7.53 -4.26
C TRP A 118 -14.75 -7.56 -2.78
N ILE A 119 -15.66 -7.29 -1.86
CA ILE A 119 -15.34 -7.13 -0.43
C ILE A 119 -15.63 -8.42 0.34
N ASN A 120 -16.76 -9.06 0.07
CA ASN A 120 -17.18 -10.25 0.83
C ASN A 120 -16.69 -11.56 0.21
N ASN A 121 -16.22 -11.56 -1.03
CA ASN A 121 -15.64 -12.75 -1.64
C ASN A 121 -14.19 -12.96 -1.14
N PRO A 122 -13.88 -14.09 -0.45
CA PRO A 122 -12.54 -14.33 0.10
C PRO A 122 -11.43 -14.43 -0.95
N GLY A 123 -11.76 -14.77 -2.20
CA GLY A 123 -10.81 -14.91 -3.29
C GLY A 123 -10.37 -13.56 -3.87
N SER A 124 -11.30 -12.62 -4.05
CA SER A 124 -11.02 -11.32 -4.68
C SER A 124 -10.67 -10.22 -3.67
N SER A 125 -11.25 -10.26 -2.47
CA SER A 125 -11.06 -9.23 -1.44
C SER A 125 -9.61 -8.96 -1.09
N PHE A 126 -8.81 -10.00 -0.93
CA PHE A 126 -7.39 -9.85 -0.62
C PHE A 126 -6.64 -9.02 -1.68
N TYR A 127 -6.86 -9.32 -2.97
CA TYR A 127 -6.15 -8.63 -4.05
C TYR A 127 -6.69 -7.22 -4.31
N VAL A 128 -8.00 -7.03 -4.25
CA VAL A 128 -8.62 -5.71 -4.43
C VAL A 128 -8.21 -4.77 -3.30
N LEU A 129 -8.29 -5.22 -2.05
CA LEU A 129 -7.86 -4.42 -0.91
C LEU A 129 -6.35 -4.12 -0.95
N MET A 130 -5.54 -5.06 -1.43
CA MET A 130 -4.11 -4.81 -1.66
C MET A 130 -3.90 -3.72 -2.71
N TRP A 131 -4.65 -3.76 -3.81
CA TRP A 131 -4.56 -2.75 -4.85
C TRP A 131 -5.02 -1.37 -4.36
N VAL A 132 -6.08 -1.30 -3.56
CA VAL A 132 -6.51 -0.06 -2.88
C VAL A 132 -5.40 0.47 -1.96
N ALA A 133 -4.75 -0.41 -1.19
CA ALA A 133 -3.65 -0.02 -0.32
C ALA A 133 -2.44 0.52 -1.12
N VAL A 134 -2.11 -0.10 -2.26
CA VAL A 134 -1.09 0.43 -3.20
C VAL A 134 -1.49 1.81 -3.69
N PHE A 135 -2.71 1.95 -4.21
CA PHE A 135 -3.20 3.21 -4.79
C PHE A 135 -3.09 4.38 -3.79
N VAL A 136 -3.54 4.18 -2.55
CA VAL A 136 -3.49 5.22 -1.51
C VAL A 136 -2.06 5.53 -1.06
N SER A 137 -1.13 4.59 -1.22
CA SER A 137 0.28 4.73 -0.82
C SER A 137 1.15 5.41 -1.88
N ILE A 138 0.72 5.44 -3.15
CA ILE A 138 1.48 6.02 -4.27
C ILE A 138 1.85 7.48 -4.02
N PRO A 139 0.93 8.39 -3.64
CA PRO A 139 1.28 9.81 -3.49
C PRO A 139 2.37 10.03 -2.45
N PHE A 140 2.20 9.49 -1.25
CA PHE A 140 3.19 9.63 -0.18
C PHE A 140 4.57 9.10 -0.59
N THR A 141 4.60 7.88 -1.13
CA THR A 141 5.85 7.23 -1.55
C THR A 141 6.53 8.00 -2.69
N THR A 142 5.74 8.51 -3.64
CA THR A 142 6.25 9.35 -4.73
C THR A 142 6.93 10.62 -4.20
N PHE A 143 6.34 11.29 -3.21
CA PHE A 143 6.94 12.49 -2.62
C PHE A 143 8.18 12.19 -1.77
N VAL A 144 8.21 11.08 -1.05
CA VAL A 144 9.41 10.63 -0.33
C VAL A 144 10.56 10.35 -1.30
N LEU A 145 10.29 9.61 -2.37
CA LEU A 145 11.29 9.33 -3.41
C LEU A 145 11.75 10.61 -4.12
N LEU A 146 10.82 11.52 -4.44
CA LEU A 146 11.14 12.82 -5.04
C LEU A 146 12.06 13.66 -4.14
N ALA A 147 11.79 13.70 -2.83
CA ALA A 147 12.64 14.40 -1.88
C ALA A 147 14.04 13.77 -1.81
N GLY A 148 14.13 12.44 -1.85
CA GLY A 148 15.39 11.72 -1.96
C GLY A 148 16.16 12.08 -3.23
N LEU A 149 15.51 12.05 -4.39
CA LEU A 149 16.11 12.44 -5.68
C LEU A 149 16.60 13.89 -5.69
N GLN A 150 15.88 14.81 -5.04
CA GLN A 150 16.27 16.22 -4.95
C GLN A 150 17.39 16.50 -3.95
N SER A 151 17.67 15.57 -3.04
CA SER A 151 18.78 15.70 -2.08
C SER A 151 20.16 15.36 -2.69
N ILE A 152 20.19 14.74 -3.87
CA ILE A 152 21.42 14.34 -4.55
C ILE A 152 22.10 15.61 -5.14
N PRO A 153 23.37 15.89 -4.78
CA PRO A 153 24.11 17.01 -5.35
C PRO A 153 24.21 16.93 -6.87
N ALA A 154 24.05 18.08 -7.56
CA ALA A 154 24.11 18.15 -9.01
C ALA A 154 25.44 17.62 -9.58
N ASP A 155 26.54 17.84 -8.87
CA ASP A 155 27.90 17.44 -9.24
C ASP A 155 28.04 15.91 -9.46
N ILE A 156 27.31 15.11 -8.66
CA ILE A 156 27.31 13.65 -8.79
C ILE A 156 26.53 13.21 -10.05
N VAL A 157 25.43 13.89 -10.34
CA VAL A 157 24.61 13.62 -11.53
C VAL A 157 25.37 14.01 -12.81
N GLU A 158 26.08 15.13 -12.78
CA GLU A 158 26.91 15.59 -13.89
C GLU A 158 28.07 14.63 -14.15
N ALA A 159 28.79 14.19 -13.11
CA ALA A 159 29.84 13.18 -13.25
C ALA A 159 29.32 11.86 -13.86
N ALA A 160 28.16 11.37 -13.40
CA ALA A 160 27.54 10.16 -13.97
C ALA A 160 27.15 10.33 -15.45
N SER A 161 26.75 11.54 -15.87
CA SER A 161 26.43 11.85 -17.26
C SER A 161 27.67 11.88 -18.16
N VAL A 162 28.80 12.37 -17.63
CA VAL A 162 30.11 12.38 -18.31
C VAL A 162 30.66 10.96 -18.46
N ASP A 163 30.43 10.09 -17.47
CA ASP A 163 30.80 8.67 -17.49
C ASP A 163 29.93 7.79 -18.43
N GLY A 164 29.02 8.40 -19.20
CA GLY A 164 28.21 7.70 -20.19
C GLY A 164 27.14 6.78 -19.59
N ALA A 165 26.73 7.04 -18.33
CA ALA A 165 25.60 6.32 -17.75
C ALA A 165 24.33 6.69 -18.53
N SER A 166 23.65 5.68 -19.11
CA SER A 166 22.31 5.92 -19.64
C SER A 166 21.38 6.35 -18.48
N PRO A 167 20.27 7.05 -18.74
CA PRO A 167 19.33 7.46 -17.70
C PRO A 167 18.85 6.30 -16.82
N TRP A 168 18.86 5.07 -17.35
CA TRP A 168 18.55 3.83 -16.62
C TRP A 168 19.75 3.25 -15.85
N LYS A 169 20.98 3.51 -16.32
CA LYS A 169 22.23 3.02 -15.71
C LYS A 169 22.68 3.88 -14.53
N SER A 170 22.28 5.16 -14.49
CA SER A 170 22.46 6.05 -13.34
C SER A 170 21.58 5.67 -12.13
N ILE A 171 20.57 4.80 -12.32
CA ILE A 171 19.60 4.40 -11.28
C ILE A 171 20.11 3.23 -10.42
N GLY A 172 20.97 2.37 -10.98
CA GLY A 172 21.37 1.10 -10.37
C GLY A 172 22.66 1.13 -9.56
N ARG A 173 23.26 2.31 -9.33
CA ARG A 173 24.54 2.48 -8.63
C ARG A 173 24.46 3.54 -7.55
#